data_AF-A0A9W6JSK9-F1
#
_entry.id   AF-A0A9W6JSK9-F1
#
_cell.length_a   1.000
_cell.length_b   1.000
_cell.length_c   1.000
_cell.angle_alpha   90.00
_cell.angle_beta   90.00
_cell.angle_gamma   90.00
#
_symmetry.space_group_name_H-M   'P 1'
#
loop_
_entity.id
_entity.type
_entity.pdbx_description
1 polymer ?
#
loop_
_entity_poly.entity_id
_entity_poly.type
_entity_poly.pdbx_seq_one_letter_code
_entity_poly.pdbx_strand_id
1 'polypeptide(L)' 'MPPRIKKLIGTVALVIGVSLYALIVMFVGQLKLAGAHPAAQLAFFAFFGLIWVIPAGLLIRWMERPGR' A
#
# COMPACT_ATOMS: atom_id res chain seq x y z
N MET A 1 17.59 17.60 4.64
CA MET A 1 17.26 17.34 3.22
C MET A 1 16.30 18.42 2.74
N PRO A 2 16.46 18.95 1.50
CA PRO A 2 15.50 19.90 0.95
C PRO A 2 14.08 19.32 0.97
N PRO A 3 13.06 20.08 1.41
CA PRO A 3 11.69 19.57 1.54
C PRO A 3 11.10 19.07 0.22
N ARG A 4 11.57 19.58 -0.92
CA ARG A 4 11.17 19.14 -2.27
C ARG A 4 11.66 17.71 -2.59
N ILE A 5 12.90 17.37 -2.21
CA ILE A 5 13.49 16.05 -2.45
C ILE A 5 12.84 14.98 -1.56
N LYS A 6 12.57 15.33 -0.29
CA LYS A 6 11.88 14.43 0.65
C LYS A 6 10.49 14.03 0.14
N LYS A 7 9.75 15.00 -0.44
CA LYS A 7 8.46 14.72 -1.07
C LYS A 7 8.60 13.84 -2.31
N LEU A 8 9.60 14.09 -3.16
CA LEU A 8 9.80 13.28 -4.37
C LEU A 8 10.13 11.82 -4.05
N ILE A 9 11.03 11.58 -3.09
CA ILE A 9 11.37 10.23 -2.62
C ILE A 9 10.15 9.55 -1.98
N GLY A 10 9.40 10.27 -1.15
CA GLY A 10 8.21 9.74 -0.51
C GLY A 10 7.13 9.32 -1.51
N THR A 11 6.88 10.13 -2.55
CA THR A 11 5.94 9.79 -3.62
C THR A 11 6.39 8.54 -4.38
N VAL A 12 7.67 8.48 -4.79
CA VAL A 12 8.20 7.31 -5.51
C VAL A 12 8.12 6.06 -4.63
N ALA A 13 8.50 6.15 -3.36
CA ALA A 13 8.38 5.05 -2.41
C ALA A 13 6.92 4.60 -2.21
N LEU A 14 5.97 5.53 -2.17
CA LEU A 14 4.54 5.22 -2.08
C LEU A 14 4.07 4.44 -3.32
N VAL A 15 4.43 4.91 -4.51
CA VAL A 15 4.04 4.29 -5.79
C VAL A 15 4.62 2.89 -5.92
N ILE A 16 5.92 2.73 -5.65
CA ILE A 16 6.59 1.43 -5.69
C ILE A 16 6.00 0.51 -4.62
N GLY A 17 5.83 1.02 -3.40
CA GLY A 17 5.29 0.25 -2.28
C GLY A 17 3.89 -0.27 -2.56
N VAL A 18 2.96 0.59 -3.03
CA VAL A 18 1.58 0.17 -3.33
C VAL A 18 1.54 -0.81 -4.50
N SER A 19 2.39 -0.62 -5.50
CA SER A 19 2.46 -1.51 -6.67
C SER A 19 2.92 -2.91 -6.27
N LEU A 20 4.03 -3.00 -5.52
CA LEU A 20 4.54 -4.28 -5.02
C LEU A 20 3.55 -4.94 -4.07
N TYR A 21 2.95 -4.17 -3.17
CA TYR A 21 1.96 -4.69 -2.23
C TYR A 21 0.73 -5.25 -2.94
N ALA A 22 0.17 -4.51 -3.91
CA ALA A 22 -0.97 -4.98 -4.68
C ALA A 22 -0.67 -6.28 -5.42
N LEU A 23 0.51 -6.39 -6.04
CA LEU A 23 0.96 -7.61 -6.70
C LEU A 23 1.07 -8.79 -5.72
N ILE A 24 1.63 -8.57 -4.53
CA ILE A 24 1.71 -9.60 -3.49
C ILE A 24 0.33 -10.04 -3.03
N VAL A 25 -0.58 -9.10 -2.74
CA VAL A 25 -1.95 -9.41 -2.31
C VAL A 25 -2.72 -10.15 -3.40
N MET A 26 -2.58 -9.75 -4.66
CA MET A 26 -3.19 -10.47 -5.79
C MET A 26 -2.64 -11.88 -5.93
N PHE A 27 -1.32 -12.05 -5.83
CA PHE A 27 -0.68 -13.36 -5.93
C PHE A 27 -1.14 -14.29 -4.80
N VAL A 28 -1.15 -13.80 -3.55
CA VAL A 28 -1.65 -14.54 -2.38
C VAL A 28 -3.14 -14.84 -2.53
N GLY A 29 -3.93 -13.87 -2.97
CA GLY A 29 -5.36 -14.03 -3.23
C GLY A 29 -5.63 -15.11 -4.26
N GLN A 30 -4.88 -15.14 -5.36
CA GLN A 30 -4.98 -16.18 -6.36
C GLN A 30 -4.59 -17.56 -5.81
N LEU A 31 -3.50 -17.67 -5.06
CA LEU A 31 -3.07 -18.95 -4.48
C LEU A 31 -4.02 -19.49 -3.41
N LYS A 32 -4.64 -18.62 -2.61
CA LYS A 32 -5.47 -19.01 -1.46
C LYS A 32 -6.97 -19.05 -1.75
N LEU A 33 -7.45 -18.26 -2.70
CA LEU A 33 -8.86 -18.10 -3.03
C LEU A 33 -9.20 -18.49 -4.48
N ALA A 34 -8.30 -19.19 -5.19
CA ALA A 34 -8.65 -19.83 -6.47
C ALA A 34 -9.76 -20.86 -6.24
N GLY A 35 -11.01 -20.50 -6.57
CA GLY A 35 -12.20 -21.32 -6.37
C GLY A 35 -13.05 -20.98 -5.14
N ALA A 36 -12.65 -19.99 -4.34
CA ALA A 36 -13.46 -19.52 -3.22
C ALA A 36 -14.68 -18.71 -3.71
N HIS A 37 -15.72 -18.61 -2.86
CA HIS A 37 -16.91 -17.83 -3.16
C HIS A 37 -16.55 -16.33 -3.40
N PRO A 38 -17.17 -15.64 -4.37
CA PRO A 38 -16.84 -14.25 -4.71
C PRO A 38 -16.90 -13.28 -3.52
N ALA A 39 -17.82 -13.50 -2.58
CA ALA A 39 -17.90 -12.71 -1.35
C ALA A 39 -16.65 -12.82 -0.46
N ALA A 40 -16.01 -14.00 -0.40
CA ALA A 40 -14.77 -14.20 0.35
C ALA A 40 -13.59 -13.49 -0.34
N GLN A 41 -13.55 -13.50 -1.67
CA GLN A 41 -12.57 -12.72 -2.44
C GLN A 41 -12.75 -11.22 -2.18
N LEU A 42 -13.98 -10.71 -2.23
CA LEU A 42 -14.29 -9.31 -1.92
C LEU A 42 -13.81 -8.93 -0.50
N ALA A 43 -14.16 -9.74 0.50
CA ALA A 43 -13.76 -9.51 1.89
C ALA A 43 -12.23 -9.50 2.05
N PHE A 44 -11.53 -10.44 1.39
CA PHE A 44 -10.07 -10.50 1.41
C PHE A 44 -9.44 -9.24 0.81
N PHE A 45 -9.82 -8.87 -0.42
CA PHE A 45 -9.26 -7.69 -1.07
C PHE A 45 -9.63 -6.38 -0.34
N ALA A 46 -10.84 -6.28 0.20
CA ALA A 46 -11.24 -5.13 1.01
C ALA A 46 -10.38 -5.02 2.28
N PHE A 47 -10.18 -6.12 2.99
CA PHE A 47 -9.39 -6.13 4.23
C PHE A 47 -7.92 -5.80 3.99
N PHE A 48 -7.28 -6.48 3.03
CA PHE A 48 -5.88 -6.22 2.69
C PHE A 48 -5.68 -4.84 2.04
N GLY A 49 -6.62 -4.38 1.21
CA GLY A 49 -6.61 -3.03 0.66
C GLY A 49 -6.66 -1.95 1.76
N LEU A 50 -7.49 -2.15 2.79
CA LEU A 50 -7.59 -1.22 3.92
C LEU A 50 -6.36 -1.25 4.83
N ILE A 51 -5.74 -2.42 5.03
CA ILE A 51 -4.49 -2.54 5.80
C ILE A 51 -3.40 -1.63 5.23
N TRP A 52 -3.32 -1.49 3.90
CA TRP A 52 -2.32 -0.67 3.24
C TRP A 52 -2.46 0.85 3.52
N VAL A 53 -3.64 1.30 3.94
CA VAL A 53 -3.87 2.72 4.27
C VAL A 53 -2.95 3.16 5.42
N ILE A 54 -2.64 2.27 6.36
CA ILE A 54 -1.77 2.56 7.50
C ILE A 54 -0.33 2.89 7.05
N PRO A 55 0.38 2.02 6.31
CA PRO A 55 1.71 2.34 5.80
C PRO A 55 1.71 3.56 4.87
N ALA A 56 0.69 3.71 4.02
CA ALA A 56 0.56 4.90 3.17
C ALA A 56 0.45 6.19 4.00
N GLY A 57 -0.42 6.21 5.01
CA GLY A 57 -0.60 7.35 5.91
C GLY A 57 0.65 7.66 6.74
N LEU A 58 1.36 6.63 7.18
CA LEU A 58 2.60 6.80 7.96
C LEU A 58 3.73 7.38 7.10
N LEU A 59 3.82 6.97 5.83
CA LEU A 59 4.77 7.53 4.86
C LEU A 59 4.44 8.98 4.52
N ILE A 60 3.16 9.29 4.27
CA ILE A 60 2.69 10.66 4.00
C ILE A 60 2.98 11.57 5.21
N ARG A 61 2.67 11.11 6.43
CA ARG A 61 2.99 11.84 7.67
C ARG A 61 4.49 12.11 7.81
N TRP A 62 5.33 11.15 7.41
CA TRP A 62 6.78 11.37 7.36
C TRP A 62 7.16 12.43 6.33
N MET A 63 6.54 12.43 5.14
CA MET A 63 6.77 13.43 4.09
C MET A 63 6.36 14.84 4.53
N GLU A 64 5.23 14.97 5.23
CA GLU A 64 4.69 16.25 5.71
C GLU A 64 5.41 16.79 6.93
N ARG A 65 6.06 15.92 7.73
CA ARG A 65 6.82 16.37 8.90
C ARG A 65 7.89 17.38 8.47
N PRO A 66 7.83 18.64 8.94
CA PRO A 66 8.88 19.60 8.69
C PRO A 66 10.18 19.03 9.26
N GLY A 67 11.22 18.97 8.44
CA GLY A 67 12.56 18.76 8.96
C GLY A 67 12.85 19.93 9.88
N ARG A 68 13.12 19.65 11.16
CA ARG A 68 13.74 20.65 12.02
C ARG A 68 15.02 21.17 11.38
#